data_AF-A0A387B9P4-F1
#
_entry.id   AF-A0A387B9P4-F1
#
_cell.length_a   1.000
_cell.length_b   1.000
_cell.length_c   1.000
_cell.angle_alpha   90.00
_cell.angle_beta   90.00
_cell.angle_gamma   90.00
#
_symmetry.space_group_name_H-M   'P 1'
#
loop_
_entity.id
_entity.type
_entity.pdbx_description
1 polymer ?
#
loop_
_entity_poly.entity_id
_entity_poly.type
_entity_poly.pdbx_seq_one_letter_code
_entity_poly.pdbx_strand_id
1 'polypeptide(L)'
;MTAPSEPQPADRVAPVRLSPWVLGGVAVAATAAWVLNLVGGLGFPDGAPAEWGMNAVISIDLVGVAIATGVGALVAARRRPSRESRVLPWLGVGLALVAAVAWAATSPGLWQTLFAGRGGRYAYDVGGVFFTGIAWALGAVFGAFGYRTGGLPIRNAAALAGIVLWAIVAAGAVGSALLYAADLTD
;
A
#
# COMPACT_ATOMS: atom_id res chain seq x y z
N MET A 1 -50.67 -7.35 27.86
CA MET A 1 -49.53 -7.26 28.81
C MET A 1 -48.31 -7.87 28.15
N THR A 2 -47.47 -7.04 27.56
CA THR A 2 -46.17 -7.44 27.00
C THR A 2 -45.17 -7.58 28.15
N ALA A 3 -44.53 -8.73 28.26
CA ALA A 3 -43.48 -8.94 29.26
C ALA A 3 -42.35 -7.91 29.08
N PRO A 4 -41.79 -7.37 30.17
CA PRO A 4 -40.62 -6.50 30.08
C PRO A 4 -39.49 -7.30 29.43
N SER A 5 -39.00 -6.82 28.28
CA SER A 5 -37.84 -7.39 27.60
C SER A 5 -36.67 -7.39 28.57
N GLU A 6 -36.08 -8.56 28.83
CA GLU A 6 -34.82 -8.65 29.58
C GLU A 6 -33.81 -7.66 28.99
N PRO A 7 -33.12 -6.87 29.83
CA PRO A 7 -32.06 -6.00 29.36
C PRO A 7 -31.00 -6.88 28.71
N GLN A 8 -30.97 -6.85 27.38
CA GLN A 8 -30.00 -7.57 26.57
C GLN A 8 -28.62 -7.23 27.14
N PRO A 9 -27.82 -8.23 27.58
CA PRO A 9 -26.53 -7.96 28.15
C PRO A 9 -25.77 -7.14 27.12
N ALA A 10 -25.44 -5.89 27.49
CA ALA A 10 -24.67 -5.03 26.61
C ALA A 10 -23.39 -5.79 26.28
N ASP A 11 -23.33 -6.35 25.07
CA ASP A 11 -22.17 -7.08 24.58
C ASP A 11 -20.97 -6.18 24.86
N ARG A 12 -20.17 -6.56 25.86
CA ARG A 12 -18.95 -5.86 26.23
C ARG A 12 -17.93 -6.17 25.15
N VAL A 13 -18.16 -5.64 23.95
CA VAL A 13 -17.17 -5.67 22.88
C VAL A 13 -15.97 -4.91 23.42
N ALA A 14 -14.88 -5.62 23.66
CA ALA A 14 -13.66 -5.04 24.19
C ALA A 14 -13.29 -3.81 23.35
N PRO A 15 -12.97 -2.67 23.97
CA PRO A 15 -12.71 -1.43 23.26
C PRO A 15 -11.46 -1.56 22.38
N VAL A 16 -11.66 -1.62 21.06
CA VAL A 16 -10.58 -1.72 20.08
C VAL A 16 -10.11 -0.33 19.65
N ARG A 17 -8.82 -0.18 19.32
CA ARG A 17 -8.23 1.11 18.92
C ARG A 17 -7.51 1.03 17.59
N LEU A 18 -7.61 2.09 16.77
CA LEU A 18 -6.67 2.28 15.65
C LEU A 18 -5.24 2.31 16.17
N SER A 19 -4.32 1.66 15.46
CA SER A 19 -2.90 1.75 15.80
C SER A 19 -2.28 2.96 15.11
N PRO A 20 -1.95 4.05 15.83
CA PRO A 20 -1.25 5.19 15.22
C PRO A 20 0.13 4.77 14.71
N TRP A 21 0.73 3.72 15.27
CA TRP A 21 2.03 3.20 14.84
C TRP A 21 1.96 2.50 13.49
N VAL A 22 0.91 1.72 13.21
CA VAL A 22 0.76 1.08 11.89
C VAL A 22 0.48 2.14 10.82
N LEU A 23 -0.43 3.08 11.11
CA LEU A 23 -0.72 4.18 10.20
C LEU A 23 0.53 5.05 9.94
N GLY A 24 1.25 5.43 11.01
CA GLY A 24 2.49 6.21 10.89
C GLY A 24 3.60 5.44 10.17
N GLY A 25 3.72 4.14 10.43
CA GLY A 25 4.68 3.27 9.74
C GLY A 25 4.43 3.19 8.24
N VAL A 26 3.18 3.01 7.83
CA VAL A 26 2.80 3.02 6.39
C VAL A 26 3.04 4.41 5.78
N ALA A 27 2.75 5.49 6.52
CA ALA A 27 3.01 6.85 6.04
C ALA A 27 4.51 7.07 5.77
N VAL A 28 5.36 6.70 6.73
CA VAL A 28 6.82 6.81 6.60
C VAL A 28 7.34 5.95 5.45
N ALA A 29 6.86 4.71 5.33
CA ALA A 29 7.26 3.82 4.24
C ALA A 29 6.85 4.39 2.87
N ALA A 30 5.65 4.95 2.74
CA ALA A 30 5.19 5.57 1.51
C ALA A 30 5.98 6.84 1.17
N THR A 31 6.31 7.66 2.15
CA THR A 31 7.19 8.83 1.95
C THR A 31 8.59 8.41 1.51
N ALA A 32 9.18 7.39 2.13
CA ALA A 32 10.49 6.88 1.73
C ALA A 32 10.47 6.33 0.30
N ALA A 33 9.46 5.53 -0.05
CA ALA A 33 9.26 5.03 -1.40
C ALA A 33 9.10 6.17 -2.42
N TRP A 34 8.34 7.22 -2.08
CA TRP A 34 8.18 8.40 -2.94
C TRP A 34 9.51 9.12 -3.19
N VAL A 35 10.29 9.38 -2.14
CA VAL A 35 11.61 10.03 -2.26
C VAL A 35 12.53 9.18 -3.13
N LEU A 36 12.60 7.87 -2.92
CA LEU A 36 13.42 6.98 -3.73
C LEU A 36 12.94 6.92 -5.19
N ASN A 37 11.63 6.89 -5.42
CA ASN A 37 11.05 6.91 -6.75
C ASN A 37 11.37 8.21 -7.50
N LEU A 38 11.36 9.34 -6.80
CA LEU A 38 11.73 10.65 -7.34
C LEU A 38 13.22 10.71 -7.69
N VAL A 39 14.09 10.22 -6.81
CA VAL A 39 15.53 10.13 -7.07
C VAL A 39 15.82 9.24 -8.28
N GLY A 40 15.14 8.10 -8.40
CA GLY A 40 15.20 7.26 -9.59
C GLY A 40 14.73 8.01 -10.84
N GLY A 41 13.56 8.66 -10.77
CA GLY A 41 13.00 9.43 -11.89
C GLY A 41 13.94 10.51 -12.41
N LEU A 42 14.64 11.23 -11.52
CA LEU A 42 15.61 12.26 -11.90
C LEU A 42 16.82 11.73 -12.69
N GLY A 43 17.10 10.42 -12.62
CA GLY A 43 18.15 9.77 -13.41
C GLY A 43 17.66 9.19 -14.75
N PHE A 44 16.39 9.39 -15.11
CA PHE A 44 15.86 8.85 -16.37
C PHE A 44 16.43 9.61 -17.58
N PRO A 45 16.62 8.95 -18.74
CA PRO A 45 17.07 9.61 -19.96
C PRO A 45 16.12 10.73 -20.42
N ASP A 46 16.66 11.82 -20.97
CA ASP A 46 15.88 12.99 -21.43
C ASP A 46 14.84 12.66 -22.52
N GLY A 47 15.01 11.55 -23.23
CA GLY A 47 14.14 11.07 -24.31
C GLY A 47 13.05 10.09 -23.88
N ALA A 48 12.79 9.91 -22.58
CA ALA A 48 11.91 8.88 -22.02
C ALA A 48 10.60 9.44 -21.41
N PRO A 49 9.71 10.09 -22.20
CA PRO A 49 8.53 10.77 -21.66
C PRO A 49 7.48 9.81 -21.08
N ALA A 50 7.39 8.58 -21.59
CA ALA A 50 6.44 7.58 -21.09
C ALA A 50 6.85 7.11 -19.68
N GLU A 51 8.14 6.87 -19.48
CA GLU A 51 8.74 6.48 -18.20
C GLU A 51 8.55 7.58 -17.16
N TRP A 52 8.77 8.84 -17.52
CA TRP A 52 8.48 10.00 -16.67
C TRP A 52 7.01 10.09 -16.28
N GLY A 53 6.09 9.90 -17.23
CA GLY A 53 4.65 9.90 -16.96
C GLY A 53 4.23 8.81 -15.97
N MET A 54 4.76 7.59 -16.13
CA MET A 54 4.49 6.49 -15.20
C MET A 54 5.10 6.74 -13.81
N ASN A 55 6.33 7.24 -13.73
CA ASN A 55 6.98 7.59 -12.47
C ASN A 55 6.22 8.69 -11.71
N ALA A 56 5.70 9.70 -12.43
CA ALA A 56 4.88 10.75 -11.83
C ALA A 56 3.58 10.22 -11.23
N VAL A 57 2.86 9.33 -11.93
CA VAL A 57 1.62 8.73 -11.42
C VAL A 57 1.89 7.87 -10.17
N ILE A 58 2.92 7.03 -10.20
CA ILE A 58 3.32 6.23 -9.03
C ILE A 58 3.69 7.14 -7.85
N SER A 59 4.36 8.26 -8.12
CA SER A 59 4.68 9.26 -7.09
C SER A 59 3.42 9.86 -6.46
N ILE A 60 2.41 10.19 -7.26
CA ILE A 60 1.12 10.72 -6.77
C ILE A 60 0.43 9.69 -5.86
N ASP A 61 0.40 8.42 -6.25
CA ASP A 61 -0.19 7.35 -5.43
C ASP A 61 0.52 7.21 -4.08
N LEU A 62 1.85 7.20 -4.08
CA LEU A 62 2.66 7.12 -2.86
C LEU A 62 2.43 8.32 -1.93
N VAL A 63 2.37 9.53 -2.48
CA VAL A 63 2.03 10.74 -1.72
C VAL A 63 0.61 10.65 -1.16
N GLY A 64 -0.34 10.16 -1.94
CA GLY A 64 -1.73 9.93 -1.51
C GLY A 64 -1.80 8.98 -0.31
N VAL A 65 -1.09 7.86 -0.36
CA VAL A 65 -0.99 6.91 0.76
C VAL A 65 -0.35 7.58 1.98
N ALA A 66 0.75 8.31 1.80
CA ALA A 66 1.46 8.98 2.88
C ALA A 66 0.56 9.99 3.61
N ILE A 67 -0.17 10.82 2.86
CA ILE A 67 -1.09 11.81 3.42
C ILE A 67 -2.25 11.12 4.14
N ALA A 68 -2.92 10.16 3.50
CA ALA A 68 -4.09 9.50 4.06
C ALA A 68 -3.75 8.77 5.38
N THR A 69 -2.65 8.03 5.40
CA THR A 69 -2.22 7.28 6.58
C THR A 69 -1.58 8.18 7.63
N GLY A 70 -0.85 9.23 7.24
CA GLY A 70 -0.28 10.22 8.16
C GLY A 70 -1.35 11.01 8.91
N VAL A 71 -2.37 11.53 8.19
CA VAL A 71 -3.54 12.18 8.81
C VAL A 71 -4.28 11.17 9.70
N GLY A 72 -4.44 9.93 9.23
CA GLY A 72 -5.01 8.84 10.02
C GLY A 72 -4.27 8.62 11.34
N ALA A 73 -2.93 8.61 11.32
CA ALA A 73 -2.09 8.42 12.51
C ALA A 73 -2.27 9.57 13.51
N LEU A 74 -2.27 10.83 13.04
CA LEU A 74 -2.50 12.01 13.87
C LEU A 74 -3.88 11.99 14.53
N VAL A 75 -4.90 11.56 13.79
CA VAL A 75 -6.26 11.40 14.30
C VAL A 75 -6.34 10.25 15.31
N ALA A 76 -5.72 9.10 15.01
CA ALA A 76 -5.71 7.92 15.87
C ALA A 76 -5.00 8.19 17.21
N ALA A 77 -3.92 8.97 17.21
CA ALA A 77 -3.19 9.36 18.42
C ALA A 77 -4.05 10.19 19.40
N ARG A 78 -5.08 10.89 18.90
CA ARG A 78 -5.92 11.80 19.69
C ARG A 78 -7.28 11.21 20.10
N ARG A 79 -7.69 10.06 19.56
CA ARG A 79 -9.07 9.55 19.69
C ARG A 79 -9.23 8.37 20.66
N ARG A 80 -10.47 8.26 21.16
CA ARG A 80 -10.98 7.22 22.09
C ARG A 80 -11.31 5.91 21.37
N PRO A 81 -11.58 4.80 22.10
CA PRO A 81 -11.91 3.51 21.51
C PRO A 81 -13.01 3.57 20.46
N SER A 82 -12.87 2.72 19.45
CA SER A 82 -13.74 2.69 18.28
C SER A 82 -14.21 1.27 18.03
N ARG A 83 -15.36 1.12 17.35
CA ARG A 83 -15.80 -0.19 16.88
C ARG A 83 -14.80 -0.79 15.90
N GLU A 84 -14.67 -2.11 15.96
CA GLU A 84 -13.85 -2.87 15.03
C GLU A 84 -14.41 -2.76 13.60
N SER A 85 -13.55 -2.48 12.63
CA SER A 85 -13.94 -2.53 11.23
C SER A 85 -13.92 -3.96 10.73
N ARG A 86 -15.06 -4.46 10.27
CA ARG A 86 -15.17 -5.83 9.73
C ARG A 86 -14.77 -5.93 8.26
N VAL A 87 -14.76 -4.81 7.53
CA VAL A 87 -14.68 -4.79 6.06
C VAL A 87 -13.31 -4.31 5.57
N LEU A 88 -12.74 -3.29 6.22
CA LEU A 88 -11.50 -2.65 5.75
C LEU A 88 -10.31 -3.61 5.62
N PRO A 89 -10.04 -4.53 6.58
CA PRO A 89 -8.93 -5.48 6.42
C PRO A 89 -9.05 -6.35 5.16
N TRP A 90 -10.26 -6.78 4.83
CA TRP A 90 -10.52 -7.63 3.67
C TRP A 90 -10.46 -6.84 2.35
N LEU A 91 -10.94 -5.60 2.34
CA LEU A 91 -10.73 -4.71 1.18
C LEU A 91 -9.24 -4.41 0.98
N GLY A 92 -8.50 -4.18 2.06
CA GLY A 92 -7.06 -3.95 2.02
C GLY A 92 -6.30 -5.09 1.36
N VAL A 93 -6.50 -6.33 1.84
CA VAL A 93 -5.84 -7.49 1.24
C VAL A 93 -6.34 -7.79 -0.18
N GLY A 94 -7.64 -7.66 -0.45
CA GLY A 94 -8.21 -7.93 -1.77
C GLY A 94 -7.66 -6.99 -2.84
N LEU A 95 -7.63 -5.68 -2.57
CA LEU A 95 -7.11 -4.68 -3.51
C LEU A 95 -5.59 -4.79 -3.67
N ALA A 96 -4.85 -5.02 -2.59
CA ALA A 96 -3.40 -5.24 -2.64
C ALA A 96 -3.05 -6.51 -3.43
N LEU A 97 -3.85 -7.57 -3.31
CA LEU A 97 -3.66 -8.80 -4.08
C LEU A 97 -3.90 -8.58 -5.58
N VAL A 98 -4.96 -7.85 -5.95
CA VAL A 98 -5.22 -7.50 -7.36
C VAL A 98 -4.04 -6.71 -7.93
N ALA A 99 -3.55 -5.70 -7.21
CA ALA A 99 -2.39 -4.92 -7.62
C ALA A 99 -1.12 -5.78 -7.75
N ALA A 100 -0.86 -6.66 -6.77
CA ALA A 100 0.30 -7.54 -6.78
C ALA A 100 0.27 -8.53 -7.95
N VAL A 101 -0.89 -9.14 -8.24
CA VAL A 101 -1.05 -10.05 -9.37
C VAL A 101 -0.90 -9.31 -10.70
N ALA A 102 -1.54 -8.14 -10.84
CA ALA A 102 -1.43 -7.33 -12.05
C ALA A 102 0.02 -6.92 -12.31
N TRP A 103 0.72 -6.43 -11.28
CA TRP A 103 2.15 -6.13 -11.35
C TRP A 103 2.96 -7.36 -11.74
N ALA A 104 2.85 -8.47 -11.01
CA ALA A 104 3.64 -9.66 -11.29
C ALA A 104 3.44 -10.20 -12.72
N ALA A 105 2.20 -10.15 -13.24
CA ALA A 105 1.87 -10.59 -14.59
C ALA A 105 2.38 -9.66 -15.69
N THR A 106 2.63 -8.38 -15.38
CA THR A 106 2.97 -7.35 -16.37
C THR A 106 4.35 -6.72 -16.14
N SER A 107 5.22 -7.38 -15.36
CA SER A 107 6.60 -6.93 -15.09
C SER A 107 7.69 -7.80 -15.73
N PRO A 108 7.60 -8.18 -17.03
CA PRO A 108 8.56 -9.08 -17.64
C PRO A 108 10.00 -8.55 -17.65
N GLY A 109 10.22 -7.24 -17.71
CA GLY A 109 11.57 -6.66 -17.72
C GLY A 109 12.29 -6.86 -16.38
N LEU A 110 11.57 -6.69 -15.26
CA LEU A 110 12.09 -6.92 -13.92
C LEU A 110 12.47 -8.39 -13.74
N TRP A 111 11.61 -9.31 -14.19
CA TRP A 111 11.89 -10.75 -14.11
C TRP A 111 13.10 -11.14 -14.98
N GLN A 112 13.24 -10.54 -16.15
CA GLN A 112 14.41 -10.75 -17.00
C GLN A 112 15.69 -10.18 -16.36
N THR A 113 15.60 -9.02 -15.73
CA THR A 113 16.73 -8.40 -15.02
C THR A 113 17.17 -9.25 -13.83
N LEU A 114 16.22 -9.67 -13.00
CA LEU A 114 16.51 -10.43 -11.77
C LEU A 114 16.99 -11.87 -12.04
N PHE A 115 16.43 -12.55 -13.05
CA PHE A 115 16.68 -13.99 -13.27
C PHE A 115 17.52 -14.32 -14.50
N ALA A 116 17.53 -13.45 -15.52
CA ALA A 116 18.21 -13.70 -16.79
C ALA A 116 19.37 -12.74 -17.07
N GLY A 117 19.60 -11.74 -16.19
CA GLY A 117 20.66 -10.74 -16.35
C GLY A 117 20.51 -9.90 -17.62
N ARG A 118 19.29 -9.75 -18.15
CA ARG A 118 18.98 -8.92 -19.31
C ARG A 118 18.28 -7.65 -18.87
N GLY A 119 18.68 -6.52 -19.45
CA GLY A 119 18.03 -5.25 -19.20
C GLY A 119 16.58 -5.22 -19.69
N GLY A 120 15.68 -4.70 -18.84
CA GLY A 120 14.28 -4.43 -19.18
C GLY A 120 13.94 -2.96 -18.94
N ARG A 121 13.24 -2.32 -19.89
CA ARG A 121 12.84 -0.91 -19.73
C ARG A 121 11.86 -0.74 -18.58
N TYR A 122 12.03 0.33 -17.80
CA TYR A 122 11.18 0.70 -16.66
C TYR A 122 9.67 0.61 -16.97
N ALA A 123 9.23 1.10 -18.13
CA ALA A 123 7.82 1.09 -18.52
C ALA A 123 7.19 -0.32 -18.55
N TYR A 124 7.99 -1.35 -18.85
CA TYR A 124 7.55 -2.75 -18.85
C TYR A 124 7.59 -3.38 -17.46
N ASP A 125 8.15 -2.71 -16.46
CA ASP A 125 8.23 -3.24 -15.10
C ASP A 125 7.15 -2.68 -14.19
N VAL A 126 6.66 -1.48 -14.52
CA VAL A 126 5.70 -0.76 -13.69
C VAL A 126 4.32 -0.65 -14.31
N GLY A 127 4.12 -1.17 -15.52
CA GLY A 127 2.84 -1.09 -16.24
C GLY A 127 1.66 -1.57 -15.38
N GLY A 128 1.78 -2.71 -14.70
CA GLY A 128 0.73 -3.21 -13.81
C GLY A 128 0.46 -2.32 -12.62
N VAL A 129 1.50 -1.74 -12.01
CA VAL A 129 1.35 -0.78 -10.90
C VAL A 129 0.64 0.46 -11.39
N PHE A 130 1.05 1.00 -12.54
CA PHE A 130 0.47 2.18 -13.15
C PHE A 130 -1.04 2.01 -13.40
N PHE A 131 -1.47 0.89 -14.01
CA PHE A 131 -2.89 0.66 -14.29
C PHE A 131 -3.71 0.28 -13.05
N THR A 132 -3.07 -0.25 -12.01
CA THR A 132 -3.75 -0.63 -10.75
C THR A 132 -3.46 0.33 -9.59
N GLY A 133 -2.92 1.51 -9.87
CA GLY A 133 -2.43 2.47 -8.86
C GLY A 133 -3.46 2.79 -7.77
N ILE A 134 -4.71 3.02 -8.15
CA ILE A 134 -5.82 3.23 -7.20
C ILE A 134 -6.02 2.01 -6.29
N ALA A 135 -6.08 0.80 -6.87
CA ALA A 135 -6.26 -0.42 -6.09
C ALA A 135 -5.07 -0.66 -5.16
N TRP A 136 -3.86 -0.44 -5.66
CA TRP A 136 -2.62 -0.55 -4.90
C TRP A 136 -2.59 0.42 -3.70
N ALA A 137 -2.84 1.70 -3.93
CA ALA A 137 -2.89 2.73 -2.89
C ALA A 137 -3.99 2.45 -1.84
N LEU A 138 -5.20 2.10 -2.29
CA LEU A 138 -6.30 1.76 -1.40
C LEU A 138 -6.04 0.49 -0.60
N GLY A 139 -5.29 -0.48 -1.15
CA GLY A 139 -4.83 -1.67 -0.45
C GLY A 139 -4.06 -1.34 0.83
N ALA A 140 -3.07 -0.44 0.72
CA ALA A 140 -2.32 0.06 1.87
C ALA A 140 -3.20 0.85 2.85
N VAL A 141 -4.01 1.78 2.35
CA VAL A 141 -4.85 2.63 3.19
C VAL A 141 -5.84 1.78 4.00
N PHE A 142 -6.59 0.90 3.33
CA PHE A 142 -7.57 0.05 4.01
C PHE A 142 -6.91 -1.00 4.92
N GLY A 143 -5.73 -1.52 4.55
CA GLY A 143 -4.92 -2.34 5.45
C GLY A 143 -4.56 -1.59 6.73
N ALA A 144 -4.00 -0.38 6.60
CA ALA A 144 -3.57 0.43 7.74
C ALA A 144 -4.74 0.87 8.65
N PHE A 145 -5.86 1.33 8.07
CA PHE A 145 -7.07 1.68 8.82
C PHE A 145 -7.85 0.47 9.36
N GLY A 146 -7.62 -0.70 8.76
CA GLY A 146 -8.19 -1.98 9.17
C GLY A 146 -7.51 -2.58 10.39
N TYR A 147 -6.22 -2.31 10.59
CA TYR A 147 -5.47 -2.83 11.74
C TYR A 147 -5.92 -2.19 13.06
N ARG A 148 -6.13 -3.03 14.09
CA ARG A 148 -6.59 -2.57 15.41
C ARG A 148 -5.86 -3.24 16.57
N THR A 149 -5.38 -2.44 17.53
CA THR A 149 -4.82 -2.96 18.79
C THR A 149 -5.93 -3.56 19.65
N GLY A 150 -5.79 -4.83 20.01
CA GLY A 150 -6.81 -5.60 20.75
C GLY A 150 -7.95 -6.14 19.87
N GLY A 151 -7.84 -6.07 18.53
CA GLY A 151 -8.82 -6.62 17.59
C GLY A 151 -8.63 -8.12 17.33
N LEU A 152 -9.50 -8.70 16.49
CA LEU A 152 -9.40 -10.12 16.16
C LEU A 152 -8.10 -10.43 15.39
N PRO A 153 -7.32 -11.47 15.78
CA PRO A 153 -6.04 -11.79 15.15
C PRO A 153 -6.13 -12.00 13.63
N ILE A 154 -7.17 -12.70 13.16
CA ILE A 154 -7.37 -12.97 11.73
C ILE A 154 -7.56 -11.69 10.90
N ARG A 155 -8.23 -10.67 11.46
CA ARG A 155 -8.45 -9.40 10.77
C ARG A 155 -7.19 -8.54 10.77
N ASN A 156 -6.44 -8.54 11.87
CA ASN A 156 -5.14 -7.90 11.91
C ASN A 156 -4.15 -8.57 10.94
N ALA A 157 -4.18 -9.90 10.83
CA ALA A 157 -3.37 -10.64 9.86
C ALA A 157 -3.74 -10.26 8.42
N ALA A 158 -5.03 -10.19 8.08
CA ALA A 158 -5.48 -9.73 6.76
C ALA A 158 -5.05 -8.27 6.47
N ALA A 159 -5.19 -7.38 7.44
CA ALA A 159 -4.73 -5.99 7.33
C ALA A 159 -3.22 -5.89 7.08
N LEU A 160 -2.42 -6.65 7.84
CA LEU A 160 -0.97 -6.71 7.67
C LEU A 160 -0.58 -7.34 6.33
N ALA A 161 -1.27 -8.40 5.89
CA ALA A 161 -1.03 -9.01 4.60
C ALA A 161 -1.26 -8.01 3.45
N GLY A 162 -2.31 -7.20 3.52
CA GLY A 162 -2.55 -6.11 2.56
C GLY A 162 -1.41 -5.08 2.53
N ILE A 163 -0.91 -4.67 3.71
CA ILE A 163 0.22 -3.74 3.82
C ILE A 163 1.51 -4.36 3.24
N VAL A 164 1.78 -5.63 3.55
CA VAL A 164 2.97 -6.35 3.06
C VAL A 164 2.93 -6.50 1.54
N LEU A 165 1.78 -6.90 0.97
CA LEU A 165 1.60 -7.00 -0.48
C LEU A 165 1.81 -5.65 -1.17
N TRP A 166 1.25 -4.57 -0.61
CA TRP A 166 1.52 -3.22 -1.11
C TRP A 166 3.01 -2.88 -1.07
N ALA A 167 3.71 -3.17 0.03
CA ALA A 167 5.13 -2.87 0.20
C ALA A 167 6.02 -3.65 -0.78
N ILE A 168 5.67 -4.91 -1.10
CA ILE A 168 6.37 -5.71 -2.11
C ILE A 168 6.28 -5.03 -3.47
N VAL A 169 5.07 -4.62 -3.88
CA VAL A 169 4.86 -3.91 -5.15
C VAL A 169 5.58 -2.56 -5.17
N ALA A 170 5.58 -1.84 -4.04
CA ALA A 170 6.32 -0.58 -3.88
C ALA A 170 7.82 -0.77 -4.09
N ALA A 171 8.40 -1.79 -3.43
CA ALA A 171 9.82 -2.10 -3.56
C ALA A 171 10.18 -2.51 -4.99
N GLY A 172 9.30 -3.26 -5.67
CA GLY A 172 9.46 -3.60 -7.09
C GLY A 172 9.49 -2.35 -7.98
N ALA A 173 8.48 -1.48 -7.88
CA ALA A 173 8.38 -0.27 -8.69
C ALA A 173 9.55 0.71 -8.45
N VAL A 174 9.88 0.97 -7.19
CA VAL A 174 11.00 1.83 -6.80
C VAL A 174 12.33 1.20 -7.22
N GLY A 175 12.48 -0.11 -7.04
CA GLY A 175 13.66 -0.86 -7.47
C GLY A 175 13.89 -0.72 -8.97
N SER A 176 12.85 -0.93 -9.79
CA SER A 176 12.94 -0.71 -11.24
C SER A 176 13.30 0.73 -11.59
N ALA A 177 12.75 1.74 -10.89
CA ALA A 177 13.12 3.14 -11.14
C ALA A 177 14.62 3.39 -10.86
N LEU A 178 15.14 2.87 -9.74
CA LEU A 178 16.55 3.03 -9.36
C LEU A 178 17.49 2.27 -10.30
N LEU A 179 17.11 1.06 -10.73
CA LEU A 179 17.91 0.26 -11.66
C LEU A 179 17.95 0.91 -13.05
N TYR A 180 16.82 1.45 -13.51
CA TYR A 180 16.74 2.18 -14.77
C TYR A 180 17.58 3.47 -14.74
N ALA A 181 17.50 4.22 -13.64
CA ALA A 181 18.32 5.43 -13.43
C ALA A 181 19.83 5.14 -13.40
N ALA A 182 20.23 3.93 -13.03
CA ALA A 182 21.61 3.49 -12.95
C ALA A 182 22.15 2.92 -14.27
N ASP A 183 21.34 2.95 -15.35
CA ASP A 183 21.70 2.37 -16.66
C ASP A 183 22.01 0.86 -16.59
N LEU A 184 21.45 0.17 -15.58
CA LEU A 184 21.68 -1.27 -15.36
C LEU A 184 20.68 -2.16 -16.10
N THR A 185 19.68 -1.53 -16.74
CA THR A 185 18.57 -2.23 -17.38
C THR A 185 18.39 -1.89 -18.86
N ASP A 186 19.34 -1.15 -19.44
CA ASP A 186 19.41 -0.90 -20.90
C ASP A 186 20.36 -1.88 -21.60
#